data_AF-A0A7H4MI98-F1
#
_entry.id   AF-A0A7H4MI98-F1
#
_cell.length_a   1.000
_cell.length_b   1.000
_cell.length_c   1.000
_cell.angle_alpha   90.00
_cell.angle_beta   90.00
_cell.angle_gamma   90.00
#
_symmetry.space_group_name_H-M   'P 1'
#
loop_
_entity.id
_entity.type
_entity.pdbx_description
1 polymer ?
#
loop_
_entity_poly.entity_id
_entity_poly.type
_entity_poly.pdbx_seq_one_letter_code
_entity_poly.pdbx_strand_id
1 'polypeptide(L)'
;MNNEQAAEILQDIFQHAVNSARAGPVTLANLPEKPRGRCVVIGAGKASAAMAAAVDAAWPDVAVSGVVVTRYGYAVPAGRIRIIEAAHPVSDAMSEVAAMLIVETLRGLTADDLVLALISGGGSALMALPAPGLTLADKQTITRALLHSGASIKEMNLVRRHLSAVKGGKLATMAQPARIVSLIISDVPGDDPTDVASGPTVADNSAPRDALRVLQRYGIAIPKPVSERLNQPAGPVENAATGEVRLIATPAMALAAAGLAARQHGLTPLILGDAIEGESREVAVVMAGMAKSAKQYGHPISGPAVLLSGGETTVTVNNTQPGKGGRNTEFLLSLACALQGNTVSGPWREIAMVLMHRRCRRCDCLPGYACARQAERS
;
A
#
# COMPACT_ATOMS: atom_id res chain seq x y z
N MET A 1 1.54 -34.24 -13.74
CA MET A 1 1.40 -32.88 -14.30
C MET A 1 2.62 -32.62 -15.17
N ASN A 2 2.46 -32.04 -16.36
CA ASN A 2 3.60 -31.55 -17.15
C ASN A 2 3.87 -30.07 -16.81
N ASN A 3 5.00 -29.51 -17.27
CA ASN A 3 5.38 -28.13 -16.95
C ASN A 3 4.35 -27.08 -17.43
N GLU A 4 3.65 -27.35 -18.53
CA GLU A 4 2.64 -26.45 -19.09
C GLU A 4 1.39 -26.41 -18.19
N GLN A 5 0.88 -27.57 -17.78
CA GLN A 5 -0.19 -27.69 -16.80
C GLN A 5 0.17 -27.06 -15.46
N ALA A 6 1.41 -27.25 -14.99
CA ALA A 6 1.88 -26.61 -13.75
C ALA A 6 1.86 -25.08 -13.89
N ALA A 7 2.36 -24.55 -15.01
CA ALA A 7 2.36 -23.10 -15.27
C ALA A 7 0.93 -22.53 -15.33
N GLU A 8 -0.01 -23.22 -15.98
CA GLU A 8 -1.43 -22.84 -16.04
C GLU A 8 -2.06 -22.78 -14.65
N ILE A 9 -1.84 -23.81 -13.81
CA ILE A 9 -2.36 -23.85 -12.44
C ILE A 9 -1.77 -22.72 -11.60
N LEU A 10 -0.46 -22.48 -11.68
CA LEU A 10 0.19 -21.40 -10.92
C LEU A 10 -0.28 -20.02 -11.39
N GLN A 11 -0.52 -19.86 -12.70
CA GLN A 11 -1.09 -18.65 -13.25
C GLN A 11 -2.52 -18.42 -12.77
N ASP A 12 -3.35 -19.46 -12.72
CA ASP A 12 -4.71 -19.38 -12.19
C ASP A 12 -4.73 -19.02 -10.69
N ILE A 13 -3.90 -19.67 -9.88
CA ILE A 13 -3.71 -19.34 -8.45
C ILE A 13 -3.27 -17.88 -8.28
N PHE A 14 -2.31 -17.43 -9.09
CA PHE A 14 -1.86 -16.03 -9.10
C PHE A 14 -3.00 -15.07 -9.46
N GLN A 15 -3.77 -15.41 -10.49
CA GLN A 15 -4.87 -14.57 -10.97
C GLN A 15 -5.99 -14.44 -9.92
N HIS A 16 -6.30 -15.50 -9.17
CA HIS A 16 -7.28 -15.46 -8.08
C HIS A 16 -6.91 -14.47 -6.99
N ALA A 17 -5.64 -14.44 -6.58
CA ALA A 17 -5.17 -13.47 -5.59
C ALA A 17 -5.12 -12.03 -6.12
N VAL A 18 -4.75 -11.85 -7.39
CA VAL A 18 -4.83 -10.52 -8.01
C VAL A 18 -6.28 -10.05 -8.09
N ASN A 19 -7.20 -10.95 -8.45
CA ASN A 19 -8.61 -10.68 -8.57
C ASN A 19 -9.26 -10.32 -7.23
N SER A 20 -8.87 -10.98 -6.14
CA SER A 20 -9.39 -10.68 -4.80
C SER A 20 -9.04 -9.27 -4.31
N ALA A 21 -7.98 -8.66 -4.86
CA ALA A 21 -7.55 -7.31 -4.53
C ALA A 21 -7.90 -6.25 -5.59
N ARG A 22 -8.75 -6.58 -6.58
CA ARG A 22 -9.16 -5.61 -7.61
C ARG A 22 -10.01 -4.51 -6.99
N ALA A 23 -9.51 -3.28 -7.08
CA ALA A 23 -10.06 -2.09 -6.44
C ALA A 23 -11.58 -1.91 -6.62
N GLY A 24 -12.08 -1.94 -7.86
CA GLY A 24 -13.52 -1.76 -8.12
C GLY A 24 -14.39 -2.83 -7.44
N PRO A 25 -14.26 -4.12 -7.82
CA PRO A 25 -15.05 -5.20 -7.21
C PRO A 25 -14.98 -5.26 -5.69
N VAL A 26 -13.79 -5.11 -5.11
CA VAL A 26 -13.62 -5.21 -3.67
C VAL A 26 -14.20 -3.99 -2.93
N THR A 27 -14.19 -2.81 -3.55
CA THR A 27 -14.93 -1.64 -3.04
C THR A 27 -16.43 -1.86 -3.08
N LEU A 28 -16.99 -2.36 -4.17
CA LEU A 28 -18.43 -2.62 -4.31
C LEU A 28 -18.95 -3.59 -3.24
N ALA A 29 -18.22 -4.68 -3.01
CA ALA A 29 -18.58 -5.70 -2.02
C ALA A 29 -18.55 -5.18 -0.57
N ASN A 30 -17.91 -4.04 -0.33
CA ASN A 30 -17.68 -3.48 1.01
C ASN A 30 -18.28 -2.08 1.17
N LEU A 31 -19.22 -1.66 0.33
CA LEU A 31 -19.92 -0.40 0.52
C LEU A 31 -20.75 -0.44 1.82
N PRO A 32 -20.83 0.67 2.57
CA PRO A 32 -21.76 0.77 3.69
C PRO A 32 -23.20 0.93 3.20
N GLU A 33 -24.15 0.96 4.14
CA GLU A 33 -25.51 1.41 3.84
C GLU A 33 -25.51 2.85 3.30
N LYS A 34 -26.47 3.15 2.43
CA LYS A 34 -26.62 4.48 1.84
C LYS A 34 -26.96 5.52 2.92
N PRO A 35 -26.40 6.75 2.85
CA PRO A 35 -26.78 7.83 3.76
C PRO A 35 -28.22 8.29 3.51
N ARG A 36 -28.78 9.00 4.51
CA ARG A 36 -30.03 9.76 4.34
C ARG A 36 -29.78 11.07 3.58
N GLY A 37 -28.64 11.70 3.85
CA GLY A 37 -28.16 12.91 3.17
C GLY A 37 -27.29 12.58 1.95
N ARG A 38 -26.26 13.39 1.73
CA ARG A 38 -25.30 13.20 0.62
C ARG A 38 -24.15 12.28 1.01
N CYS A 39 -23.48 11.72 0.01
CA CYS A 39 -22.20 11.04 0.19
C CYS A 39 -21.05 11.89 -0.37
N VAL A 40 -20.10 12.23 0.48
CA VAL A 40 -18.84 12.87 0.08
C VAL A 40 -17.72 11.82 0.04
N VAL A 41 -17.19 11.57 -1.15
CA VAL A 41 -16.10 10.63 -1.38
C VAL A 41 -14.76 11.36 -1.29
N ILE A 42 -13.92 10.97 -0.35
CA ILE A 42 -12.54 11.43 -0.26
C ILE A 42 -11.61 10.25 -0.49
N GLY A 43 -10.40 10.48 -0.99
CA GLY A 43 -9.50 9.34 -1.17
C GLY A 43 -8.10 9.69 -1.65
N ALA A 44 -7.17 8.81 -1.31
CA ALA A 44 -5.77 8.96 -1.70
C ALA A 44 -5.13 7.59 -1.88
N GLY A 45 -4.43 7.41 -3.01
CA GLY A 45 -3.62 6.21 -3.25
C GLY A 45 -3.60 5.75 -4.71
N LYS A 46 -2.85 4.68 -4.97
CA LYS A 46 -2.70 4.11 -6.32
C LYS A 46 -3.98 3.49 -6.87
N ALA A 47 -4.86 3.02 -5.99
CA ALA A 47 -6.12 2.36 -6.35
C ALA A 47 -7.35 3.27 -6.17
N SER A 48 -7.19 4.42 -5.52
CA SER A 48 -8.30 5.27 -5.07
C SER A 48 -9.21 5.73 -6.22
N ALA A 49 -8.65 6.06 -7.39
CA ALA A 49 -9.44 6.48 -8.55
C ALA A 49 -10.36 5.35 -9.08
N ALA A 50 -9.88 4.11 -9.11
CA ALA A 50 -10.69 2.95 -9.50
C ALA A 50 -11.75 2.60 -8.44
N MET A 51 -11.44 2.81 -7.16
CA MET A 51 -12.42 2.68 -6.07
C MET A 51 -13.53 3.75 -6.22
N ALA A 52 -13.14 5.00 -6.53
CA ALA A 52 -14.08 6.11 -6.71
C ALA A 52 -15.05 5.86 -7.87
N ALA A 53 -14.54 5.41 -9.01
CA ALA A 53 -15.37 5.05 -10.16
C ALA A 53 -16.40 3.96 -9.82
N ALA A 54 -16.01 2.99 -8.99
CA ALA A 54 -16.93 1.95 -8.54
C ALA A 54 -18.04 2.50 -7.62
N VAL A 55 -17.71 3.41 -6.70
CA VAL A 55 -18.71 4.08 -5.84
C VAL A 55 -19.70 4.89 -6.67
N ASP A 56 -19.21 5.70 -7.60
CA ASP A 56 -20.06 6.55 -8.44
C ASP A 56 -21.05 5.72 -9.26
N ALA A 57 -20.61 4.58 -9.82
CA ALA A 57 -21.46 3.65 -10.56
C ALA A 57 -22.48 2.91 -9.67
N ALA A 58 -22.14 2.61 -8.41
CA ALA A 58 -22.98 1.82 -7.51
C ALA A 58 -24.18 2.59 -6.96
N TRP A 59 -24.05 3.91 -6.81
CA TRP A 59 -25.05 4.75 -6.15
C TRP A 59 -25.60 5.84 -7.10
N PRO A 60 -26.37 5.47 -8.14
CA PRO A 60 -26.95 6.45 -9.06
C PRO A 60 -28.00 7.36 -8.39
N ASP A 61 -28.65 6.87 -7.33
CA ASP A 61 -29.72 7.52 -6.58
C ASP A 61 -29.25 8.31 -5.34
N VAL A 62 -27.96 8.23 -4.98
CA VAL A 62 -27.38 9.03 -3.90
C VAL A 62 -26.74 10.29 -4.48
N ALA A 63 -26.88 11.43 -3.79
CA ALA A 63 -26.14 12.64 -4.10
C ALA A 63 -24.65 12.45 -3.77
N VAL A 64 -23.90 11.86 -4.71
CA VAL A 64 -22.45 11.61 -4.60
C VAL A 64 -21.68 12.82 -5.14
N SER A 65 -20.66 13.25 -4.40
CA SER A 65 -19.64 14.19 -4.85
C SER A 65 -18.31 13.88 -4.16
N GLY A 66 -17.21 14.55 -4.53
CA GLY A 66 -15.97 14.43 -3.77
C GLY A 66 -14.69 14.63 -4.58
N VAL A 67 -13.56 14.40 -3.92
CA VAL A 67 -12.22 14.57 -4.49
C VAL A 67 -11.36 13.37 -4.10
N VAL A 68 -10.75 12.75 -5.11
CA VAL A 68 -9.84 11.62 -4.93
C VAL A 68 -8.53 11.88 -5.66
N VAL A 69 -7.40 11.59 -5.01
CA VAL A 69 -6.07 11.74 -5.61
C VAL A 69 -5.41 10.41 -5.92
N THR A 70 -4.84 10.31 -7.12
CA THR A 70 -4.03 9.19 -7.58
C THR A 70 -2.74 9.65 -8.26
N ARG A 71 -1.91 8.72 -8.74
CA ARG A 71 -0.63 9.03 -9.42
C ARG A 71 -0.85 9.41 -10.88
N TYR A 72 0.03 10.24 -11.44
CA TYR A 72 0.00 10.66 -12.85
C TYR A 72 -0.12 9.50 -13.85
N GLY A 73 -1.06 9.63 -14.80
CA GLY A 73 -1.36 8.65 -15.83
C GLY A 73 -2.23 7.47 -15.36
N TYR A 74 -2.87 7.60 -14.19
CA TYR A 74 -3.74 6.56 -13.61
C TYR A 74 -5.15 7.06 -13.25
N ALA A 75 -5.49 8.30 -13.62
CA ALA A 75 -6.87 8.76 -13.56
C ALA A 75 -7.79 7.85 -14.40
N VAL A 76 -9.00 7.67 -13.90
CA VAL A 76 -10.10 6.98 -14.59
C VAL A 76 -11.35 7.85 -14.52
N PRO A 77 -12.29 7.75 -15.48
CA PRO A 77 -13.57 8.41 -15.36
C PRO A 77 -14.32 7.95 -14.09
N ALA A 78 -14.72 8.91 -13.25
CA ALA A 78 -15.42 8.64 -11.98
C ALA A 78 -16.66 9.53 -11.81
N GLY A 79 -17.27 9.93 -12.93
CA GLY A 79 -18.52 10.68 -13.00
C GLY A 79 -18.53 11.91 -12.10
N ARG A 80 -19.28 11.84 -10.99
CA ARG A 80 -19.50 12.96 -10.06
C ARG A 80 -18.33 13.21 -9.10
N ILE A 81 -17.32 12.34 -9.08
CA ILE A 81 -16.15 12.45 -8.20
C ILE A 81 -14.97 13.00 -8.99
N ARG A 82 -14.36 14.08 -8.49
CA ARG A 82 -13.20 14.71 -9.12
C ARG A 82 -11.94 13.89 -8.85
N ILE A 83 -11.29 13.43 -9.92
CA ILE A 83 -9.98 12.76 -9.83
C ILE A 83 -8.86 13.79 -10.05
N ILE A 84 -7.89 13.82 -9.13
CA ILE A 84 -6.68 14.63 -9.22
C ILE A 84 -5.49 13.69 -9.33
N GLU A 85 -4.50 14.09 -10.12
CA GLU A 85 -3.23 13.37 -10.22
C GLU A 85 -2.10 14.15 -9.54
N ALA A 86 -1.25 13.43 -8.82
CA ALA A 86 -0.12 13.99 -8.09
C ALA A 86 1.09 13.06 -8.12
N ALA A 87 2.25 13.56 -7.67
CA ALA A 87 3.49 12.80 -7.68
C ALA A 87 3.56 11.73 -6.58
N HIS A 88 4.15 10.59 -6.94
CA HIS A 88 4.50 9.49 -6.05
C HIS A 88 5.79 8.84 -6.58
N PRO A 89 6.81 8.53 -5.75
CA PRO A 89 6.75 8.39 -4.29
C PRO A 89 7.00 9.66 -3.47
N VAL A 90 7.39 10.76 -4.11
CA VAL A 90 7.65 12.04 -3.43
C VAL A 90 6.52 13.01 -3.75
N SER A 91 5.96 13.62 -2.72
CA SER A 91 4.87 14.59 -2.85
C SER A 91 5.31 15.85 -3.60
N ASP A 92 4.44 16.39 -4.45
CA ASP A 92 4.61 17.63 -5.21
C ASP A 92 3.52 18.67 -4.84
N ALA A 93 3.50 19.82 -5.52
CA ALA A 93 2.49 20.85 -5.30
C ALA A 93 1.06 20.35 -5.55
N MET A 94 0.86 19.44 -6.52
CA MET A 94 -0.45 18.83 -6.77
C MET A 94 -0.90 17.95 -5.62
N SER A 95 0.03 17.34 -4.88
CA SER A 95 -0.27 16.57 -3.66
C SER A 95 -0.82 17.46 -2.53
N GLU A 96 -0.37 18.71 -2.46
CA GLU A 96 -0.86 19.72 -1.52
C GLU A 96 -2.22 20.27 -1.96
N VAL A 97 -2.36 20.66 -3.23
CA VAL A 97 -3.63 21.11 -3.83
C VAL A 97 -4.73 20.06 -3.66
N ALA A 98 -4.42 18.79 -3.94
CA ALA A 98 -5.37 17.70 -3.76
C ALA A 98 -5.84 17.58 -2.30
N ALA A 99 -4.92 17.66 -1.34
CA ALA A 99 -5.25 17.59 0.07
C ALA A 99 -6.08 18.80 0.54
N MET A 100 -5.81 20.00 0.04
CA MET A 100 -6.62 21.20 0.31
C MET A 100 -8.05 21.03 -0.23
N LEU A 101 -8.21 20.53 -1.45
CA LEU A 101 -9.52 20.30 -2.05
C LEU A 101 -10.30 19.21 -1.30
N ILE A 102 -9.64 18.14 -0.85
CA ILE A 102 -10.25 17.13 0.02
C ILE A 102 -10.77 17.78 1.31
N VAL A 103 -9.96 18.60 1.99
CA VAL A 103 -10.39 19.29 3.21
C VAL A 103 -11.58 20.21 2.96
N GLU A 104 -11.61 20.91 1.82
CA GLU A 104 -12.74 21.77 1.46
C GLU A 104 -14.06 20.98 1.31
N THR A 105 -14.00 19.78 0.73
CA THR A 105 -15.20 18.94 0.56
C THR A 105 -15.83 18.47 1.88
N LEU A 106 -15.08 18.53 2.99
CA LEU A 106 -15.56 18.13 4.31
C LEU A 106 -16.30 19.25 5.06
N ARG A 107 -16.41 20.46 4.49
CA ARG A 107 -17.10 21.57 5.13
C ARG A 107 -18.62 21.48 5.01
N GLY A 108 -19.31 21.91 6.08
CA GLY A 108 -20.77 22.00 6.11
C GLY A 108 -21.47 20.65 5.99
N LEU A 109 -20.85 19.59 6.50
CA LEU A 109 -21.48 18.29 6.60
C LEU A 109 -22.42 18.22 7.81
N THR A 110 -23.42 17.36 7.71
CA THR A 110 -24.40 17.11 8.76
C THR A 110 -24.36 15.66 9.23
N ALA A 111 -25.05 15.33 10.32
CA ALA A 111 -25.11 13.96 10.83
C ALA A 111 -25.84 12.97 9.89
N ASP A 112 -26.62 13.46 8.93
CA ASP A 112 -27.28 12.64 7.90
C ASP A 112 -26.36 12.29 6.72
N ASP A 113 -25.23 13.00 6.59
CA ASP A 113 -24.26 12.79 5.51
C ASP A 113 -23.29 11.64 5.82
N LEU A 114 -22.75 11.06 4.76
CA LEU A 114 -21.68 10.06 4.82
C LEU A 114 -20.41 10.60 4.15
N VAL A 115 -19.28 10.45 4.85
CA VAL A 115 -17.95 10.55 4.25
C VAL A 115 -17.44 9.14 3.96
N LEU A 116 -17.23 8.83 2.69
CA LEU A 116 -16.63 7.57 2.27
C LEU A 116 -15.16 7.79 1.91
N ALA A 117 -14.25 7.32 2.77
CA ALA A 117 -12.81 7.49 2.58
C ALA A 117 -12.19 6.28 1.87
N LEU A 118 -11.68 6.49 0.65
CA LEU A 118 -11.09 5.47 -0.21
C LEU A 118 -9.56 5.54 -0.16
N ILE A 119 -8.96 4.72 0.69
CA ILE A 119 -7.53 4.81 1.01
C ILE A 119 -6.79 3.60 0.44
N SER A 120 -5.65 3.85 -0.20
CA SER A 120 -4.76 2.78 -0.64
C SER A 120 -3.29 3.21 -0.60
N GLY A 121 -2.41 2.23 -0.83
CA GLY A 121 -0.98 2.45 -0.90
C GLY A 121 -0.54 3.65 -1.74
N GLY A 122 0.45 4.38 -1.22
CA GLY A 122 0.96 5.63 -1.81
C GLY A 122 0.24 6.90 -1.37
N GLY A 123 -0.87 6.80 -0.63
CA GLY A 123 -1.63 7.96 -0.15
C GLY A 123 -0.82 8.97 0.67
N SER A 124 0.23 8.54 1.39
CA SER A 124 1.06 9.46 2.19
C SER A 124 1.75 10.55 1.35
N ALA A 125 2.17 10.21 0.13
CA ALA A 125 2.79 11.14 -0.81
C ALA A 125 1.73 11.93 -1.59
N LEU A 126 0.68 11.25 -2.07
CA LEU A 126 -0.35 11.84 -2.93
C LEU A 126 -1.24 12.86 -2.22
N MET A 127 -1.43 12.72 -0.90
CA MET A 127 -2.24 13.62 -0.08
C MET A 127 -1.36 14.24 1.02
N ALA A 128 -0.72 15.36 0.68
CA ALA A 128 0.32 15.96 1.49
C ALA A 128 0.01 17.40 1.88
N LEU A 129 -0.81 17.58 2.93
CA LEU A 129 -1.03 18.91 3.53
C LEU A 129 -0.12 19.12 4.75
N PRO A 130 0.76 20.15 4.77
CA PRO A 130 1.51 20.52 5.96
C PRO A 130 0.61 20.95 7.12
N ALA A 131 1.08 20.73 8.36
CA ALA A 131 0.43 21.33 9.51
C ALA A 131 0.57 22.86 9.46
N PRO A 132 -0.35 23.63 10.09
CA PRO A 132 -0.22 25.08 10.16
C PRO A 132 1.17 25.52 10.64
N GLY A 133 1.76 26.49 9.95
CA GLY A 133 3.12 26.98 10.22
C GLY A 133 4.25 26.18 9.53
N LEU A 134 3.93 25.10 8.81
CA LEU A 134 4.89 24.33 8.01
C LEU A 134 4.63 24.50 6.51
N THR A 135 5.68 24.32 5.72
CA THR A 135 5.62 24.25 4.26
C THR A 135 5.70 22.80 3.76
N LEU A 136 5.36 22.57 2.49
CA LEU A 136 5.61 21.28 1.84
C LEU A 136 7.11 20.94 1.79
N ALA A 137 7.96 21.95 1.61
CA ALA A 137 9.41 21.80 1.59
C ALA A 137 9.97 21.33 2.93
N ASP A 138 9.43 21.79 4.07
CA ASP A 138 9.81 21.30 5.40
C ASP A 138 9.54 19.79 5.52
N LYS A 139 8.38 19.34 5.06
CA LYS A 139 8.01 17.91 5.09
C LYS A 139 8.86 17.07 4.16
N GLN A 140 9.15 17.55 2.95
CA GLN A 140 10.03 16.87 2.02
C GLN A 140 11.44 16.72 2.60
N THR A 141 11.96 17.77 3.24
CA THR A 141 13.28 17.77 3.88
C THR A 141 13.37 16.73 4.99
N ILE A 142 12.42 16.74 5.94
CA ILE A 142 12.39 15.77 7.04
C ILE A 142 12.18 14.33 6.51
N THR A 143 11.27 14.14 5.56
CA THR A 143 11.00 12.81 4.97
C THR A 143 12.23 12.25 4.27
N ARG A 144 12.96 13.10 3.54
CA ARG A 144 14.22 12.72 2.90
C ARG A 144 15.26 12.34 3.94
N ALA A 145 15.44 13.14 4.98
CA ALA A 145 16.41 12.84 6.04
C ALA A 145 16.11 11.49 6.73
N LEU A 146 14.84 11.22 7.05
CA LEU A 146 14.40 9.94 7.64
C LEU A 146 14.67 8.74 6.72
N LEU A 147 14.45 8.89 5.41
CA LEU A 147 14.77 7.86 4.43
C LEU A 147 16.26 7.55 4.40
N HIS A 148 17.12 8.57 4.44
CA HIS A 148 18.58 8.40 4.40
C HIS A 148 19.14 7.87 5.72
N SER A 149 18.45 8.06 6.84
CA SER A 149 18.90 7.61 8.16
C SER A 149 18.57 6.14 8.46
N GLY A 150 17.87 5.44 7.56
CA GLY A 150 17.40 4.07 7.80
C GLY A 150 16.31 3.99 8.86
N ALA A 151 15.51 5.05 9.05
CA ALA A 151 14.37 5.02 9.96
C ALA A 151 13.34 3.99 9.49
N SER A 152 12.75 3.24 10.43
CA SER A 152 11.70 2.28 10.08
C SER A 152 10.44 2.99 9.56
N ILE A 153 9.62 2.27 8.79
CA ILE A 153 8.37 2.84 8.25
C ILE A 153 7.43 3.36 9.34
N LYS A 154 7.39 2.70 10.49
CA LYS A 154 6.59 3.08 11.65
C LYS A 154 7.04 4.42 12.23
N GLU A 155 8.34 4.62 12.37
CA GLU A 155 8.93 5.86 12.87
C GLU A 155 8.75 7.02 11.87
N MET A 156 8.93 6.72 10.59
CA MET A 156 8.64 7.68 9.52
C MET A 156 7.17 8.10 9.52
N ASN A 157 6.24 7.16 9.68
CA ASN A 157 4.81 7.44 9.76
C ASN A 157 4.48 8.29 10.99
N LEU A 158 5.07 7.96 12.15
CA LEU A 158 4.91 8.73 13.38
C LEU A 158 5.27 10.20 13.15
N VAL A 159 6.47 10.49 12.64
CA VAL A 159 6.88 11.88 12.35
C VAL A 159 5.94 12.54 11.33
N ARG A 160 5.60 11.83 10.24
CA ARG A 160 4.73 12.37 9.18
C ARG A 160 3.33 12.75 9.67
N ARG A 161 2.75 12.02 10.64
CA ARG A 161 1.45 12.34 11.22
C ARG A 161 1.48 13.66 11.99
N HIS A 162 2.51 13.89 12.79
CA HIS A 162 2.67 15.13 13.58
C HIS A 162 2.96 16.37 12.74
N LEU A 163 3.58 16.21 11.57
CA LEU A 163 3.87 17.31 10.63
C LEU A 163 2.77 17.56 9.58
N SER A 164 1.62 16.90 9.67
CA SER A 164 0.56 17.01 8.67
C SER A 164 -0.75 17.54 9.24
N ALA A 165 -1.52 18.28 8.45
CA ALA A 165 -2.88 18.70 8.80
C ALA A 165 -3.95 17.60 8.57
N VAL A 166 -3.65 16.56 7.77
CA VAL A 166 -4.65 15.57 7.32
C VAL A 166 -4.37 14.13 7.75
N LYS A 167 -3.20 13.85 8.33
CA LYS A 167 -2.80 12.50 8.76
C LYS A 167 -3.05 12.26 10.25
N GLY A 168 -3.13 11.00 10.66
CA GLY A 168 -3.38 10.62 12.06
C GLY A 168 -4.77 11.00 12.55
N GLY A 169 -5.80 10.58 11.82
CA GLY A 169 -7.22 10.76 12.18
C GLY A 169 -7.80 12.14 11.90
N LYS A 170 -6.98 13.12 11.50
CA LYS A 170 -7.42 14.51 11.33
C LYS A 170 -8.50 14.69 10.26
N LEU A 171 -8.52 13.89 9.19
CA LEU A 171 -9.65 13.94 8.24
C LEU A 171 -10.94 13.40 8.84
N ALA A 172 -10.86 12.37 9.71
CA ALA A 172 -12.05 11.89 10.42
C ALA A 172 -12.60 12.95 11.39
N THR A 173 -11.72 13.72 12.05
CA THR A 173 -12.14 14.87 12.87
C THR A 173 -12.80 15.96 12.03
N MET A 174 -12.23 16.29 10.86
CA MET A 174 -12.80 17.29 9.95
C MET A 174 -14.14 16.88 9.33
N ALA A 175 -14.41 15.57 9.26
CA ALA A 175 -15.66 15.03 8.74
C ALA A 175 -16.84 15.20 9.73
N GLN A 176 -16.59 15.44 11.01
CA GLN A 176 -17.66 15.58 12.00
C GLN A 176 -18.57 16.78 11.69
N PRO A 177 -19.90 16.66 11.88
CA PRO A 177 -20.61 15.56 12.54
C PRO A 177 -21.00 14.37 11.64
N ALA A 178 -20.61 14.35 10.36
CA ALA A 178 -20.97 13.24 9.46
C ALA A 178 -20.35 11.91 9.89
N ARG A 179 -21.06 10.82 9.58
CA ARG A 179 -20.50 9.47 9.70
C ARG A 179 -19.36 9.31 8.70
N ILE A 180 -18.26 8.68 9.12
CA ILE A 180 -17.15 8.35 8.22
C ILE A 180 -16.97 6.84 8.12
N VAL A 181 -16.85 6.32 6.89
CA VAL A 181 -16.51 4.92 6.61
C VAL A 181 -15.26 4.90 5.75
N SER A 182 -14.20 4.27 6.23
CA SER A 182 -12.94 4.13 5.53
C SER A 182 -12.79 2.75 4.93
N LEU A 183 -12.68 2.70 3.60
CA LEU A 183 -12.38 1.50 2.85
C LEU A 183 -10.90 1.52 2.46
N ILE A 184 -10.13 0.58 3.01
CA ILE A 184 -8.67 0.58 2.93
C ILE A 184 -8.16 -0.64 2.16
N ILE A 185 -7.37 -0.39 1.12
CA ILE A 185 -6.54 -1.40 0.46
C ILE A 185 -5.11 -1.27 1.01
N SER A 186 -4.72 -2.19 1.88
CA SER A 186 -3.41 -2.20 2.53
C SER A 186 -2.32 -2.70 1.59
N ASP A 187 -1.17 -2.02 1.63
CA ASP A 187 0.09 -2.50 1.08
C ASP A 187 1.24 -2.40 2.10
N VAL A 188 0.89 -2.36 3.39
CA VAL A 188 1.83 -2.28 4.50
C VAL A 188 1.92 -3.65 5.18
N PRO A 189 3.12 -4.17 5.47
CA PRO A 189 3.28 -5.39 6.26
C PRO A 189 2.57 -5.29 7.62
N GLY A 190 1.79 -6.31 7.98
CA GLY A 190 1.03 -6.37 9.22
C GLY A 190 -0.29 -5.58 9.22
N ASP A 191 -0.65 -4.95 8.10
CA ASP A 191 -1.98 -4.39 7.80
C ASP A 191 -2.54 -3.37 8.80
N ASP A 192 -1.68 -2.71 9.59
CA ASP A 192 -2.12 -1.66 10.51
C ASP A 192 -2.74 -0.47 9.74
N PRO A 193 -4.05 -0.19 9.91
CA PRO A 193 -4.72 0.90 9.22
C PRO A 193 -4.10 2.28 9.49
N THR A 194 -3.43 2.47 10.63
CA THR A 194 -2.76 3.73 11.00
C THR A 194 -1.52 4.00 10.16
N ASP A 195 -0.98 2.97 9.52
CA ASP A 195 0.21 3.07 8.66
C ASP A 195 -0.15 3.28 7.19
N VAL A 196 -1.33 2.81 6.74
CA VAL A 196 -1.78 3.01 5.36
C VAL A 196 -2.11 4.49 5.12
N ALA A 197 -1.39 5.11 4.18
CA ALA A 197 -1.44 6.55 3.93
C ALA A 197 -1.16 7.41 5.18
N SER A 198 -0.50 6.83 6.20
CA SER A 198 -0.29 7.42 7.52
C SER A 198 -1.61 7.75 8.26
N GLY A 199 -2.63 6.89 8.07
CA GLY A 199 -3.85 6.85 8.87
C GLY A 199 -4.64 8.16 8.87
N PRO A 200 -5.03 8.74 7.73
CA PRO A 200 -5.73 10.04 7.71
C PRO A 200 -7.09 10.03 8.42
N THR A 201 -7.72 8.86 8.52
CA THR A 201 -9.03 8.64 9.14
C THR A 201 -8.98 7.74 10.38
N VAL A 202 -7.78 7.37 10.84
CA VAL A 202 -7.57 6.47 11.98
C VAL A 202 -6.79 7.25 13.03
N ALA A 203 -7.29 7.30 14.26
CA ALA A 203 -6.69 8.12 15.30
C ALA A 203 -5.23 7.74 15.58
N ASP A 204 -4.44 8.77 15.88
CA ASP A 204 -3.06 8.63 16.32
C ASP A 204 -2.97 8.95 17.81
N ASN A 205 -2.59 7.96 18.61
CA ASN A 205 -2.41 8.11 20.04
C ASN A 205 -0.99 8.56 20.43
N SER A 206 -0.11 8.77 19.45
CA SER A 206 1.25 9.28 19.72
C SER A 206 1.27 10.78 20.00
N ALA A 207 2.27 11.22 20.74
CA ALA A 207 2.46 12.62 21.10
C ALA A 207 3.50 13.31 20.19
N PRO A 208 3.44 14.65 20.04
CA PRO A 208 4.48 15.39 19.31
C PRO A 208 5.91 15.14 19.82
N ARG A 209 6.06 14.88 21.13
CA ARG A 209 7.34 14.52 21.76
C ARG A 209 7.90 13.19 21.27
N ASP A 210 7.06 12.25 20.82
CA ASP A 210 7.52 10.99 20.23
C ASP A 210 8.18 11.25 18.88
N ALA A 211 7.60 12.12 18.05
CA ALA A 211 8.18 12.52 16.78
C ALA A 211 9.53 13.23 16.97
N LEU A 212 9.62 14.09 17.99
CA LEU A 212 10.87 14.77 18.33
C LEU A 212 11.97 13.76 18.73
N ARG A 213 11.63 12.76 19.55
CA ARG A 213 12.55 11.68 19.94
C ARG A 213 13.06 10.87 18.74
N VAL A 214 12.19 10.59 17.77
CA VAL A 214 12.60 9.93 16.51
C VAL A 214 13.64 10.77 15.78
N LEU A 215 13.36 12.06 15.56
CA LEU A 215 14.28 12.95 14.83
C LEU A 215 15.64 13.07 15.52
N GLN A 216 15.64 13.21 16.86
CA GLN A 216 16.86 13.30 17.66
C GLN A 216 17.70 12.02 17.61
N ARG A 217 17.07 10.85 17.73
CA ARG A 217 17.75 9.56 17.70
C ARG A 217 18.51 9.31 16.39
N TYR A 218 17.97 9.80 15.27
CA TYR A 218 18.62 9.68 13.95
C TYR A 218 19.55 10.86 13.63
N GLY A 219 19.75 11.80 14.56
CA GLY A 219 20.59 12.98 14.33
C GLY A 219 20.08 13.89 13.21
N ILE A 220 18.77 13.88 12.95
CA ILE A 220 18.16 14.65 11.86
C ILE A 220 18.07 16.11 12.29
N ALA A 221 18.60 17.02 11.47
CA ALA A 221 18.45 18.45 11.70
C ALA A 221 16.97 18.84 11.73
N ILE A 222 16.57 19.59 12.76
CA ILE A 222 15.18 19.97 13.00
C ILE A 222 15.04 21.47 12.71
N PRO A 223 14.46 21.88 11.56
CA PRO A 223 14.23 23.28 11.26
C PRO A 223 13.36 23.95 12.34
N LYS A 224 13.55 25.25 12.53
CA LYS A 224 12.81 26.03 13.53
C LYS A 224 11.27 25.84 13.43
N PRO A 225 10.63 25.91 12.25
CA PRO A 225 9.18 25.69 12.15
C PRO A 225 8.74 24.29 12.60
N VAL A 226 9.55 23.25 12.30
CA VAL A 226 9.30 21.87 12.72
C VAL A 226 9.43 21.73 14.23
N SER A 227 10.46 22.34 14.82
CA SER A 227 10.67 22.36 16.26
C SER A 227 9.53 23.07 16.99
N GLU A 228 9.12 24.25 16.52
CA GLU A 228 8.00 25.01 17.07
C GLU A 228 6.70 24.18 17.01
N ARG A 229 6.45 23.52 15.88
CA ARG A 229 5.28 22.65 15.73
C ARG A 229 5.28 21.47 16.70
N LEU A 230 6.42 20.79 16.87
CA LEU A 230 6.53 19.61 17.74
C LEU A 230 6.57 19.95 19.23
N ASN A 231 6.87 21.20 19.59
CA ASN A 231 6.84 21.67 20.97
C ASN A 231 5.46 22.19 21.40
N GLN A 232 4.54 22.42 20.47
CA GLN A 232 3.16 22.77 20.80
C GLN A 232 2.43 21.55 21.39
N PRO A 233 1.66 21.74 22.48
CA PRO A 233 0.76 20.69 22.94
C PRO A 233 -0.28 20.41 21.85
N ALA A 234 -0.35 19.16 21.40
CA ALA A 234 -1.45 18.68 20.60
C ALA A 234 -2.39 17.89 21.52
N GLY A 235 -3.67 18.24 21.52
CA GLY A 235 -4.70 17.38 22.11
C GLY A 235 -4.74 16.04 21.38
N PRO A 236 -5.19 14.96 22.04
CA PRO A 236 -5.40 13.69 21.36
C PRO A 236 -6.36 13.90 20.19
N VAL A 237 -6.06 13.28 19.05
CA VAL A 237 -7.06 13.19 17.97
C VAL A 237 -8.10 12.19 18.46
N GLU A 238 -9.23 12.69 18.95
CA GLU A 238 -10.32 11.84 19.41
C GLU A 238 -10.74 10.90 18.27
N ASN A 239 -10.92 9.62 18.60
CA ASN A 239 -11.59 8.70 17.69
C ASN A 239 -12.95 9.32 17.39
N ALA A 240 -13.22 9.60 16.12
CA ALA A 240 -14.58 9.91 15.67
C ALA A 240 -15.48 8.77 16.17
N ALA A 241 -16.35 9.04 17.14
CA ALA A 241 -17.22 8.02 17.75
C ALA A 241 -18.10 7.29 16.71
N THR A 242 -18.21 7.85 15.50
CA THR A 242 -18.98 7.37 14.35
C THR A 242 -18.12 6.78 13.22
N GLY A 243 -16.80 6.62 13.41
CA GLY A 243 -15.87 6.17 12.38
C GLY A 243 -15.77 4.66 12.24
N GLU A 244 -16.05 4.13 11.05
CA GLU A 244 -15.87 2.72 10.70
C GLU A 244 -14.66 2.54 9.79
N VAL A 245 -13.80 1.55 10.08
CA VAL A 245 -12.61 1.26 9.27
C VAL A 245 -12.65 -0.18 8.78
N ARG A 246 -12.63 -0.38 7.46
CA ARG A 246 -12.63 -1.69 6.80
C ARG A 246 -11.35 -1.86 6.01
N LEU A 247 -10.53 -2.84 6.39
CA LEU A 247 -9.50 -3.38 5.50
C LEU A 247 -10.21 -4.28 4.48
N ILE A 248 -10.34 -3.81 3.26
CA ILE A 248 -11.12 -4.50 2.22
C ILE A 248 -10.24 -5.39 1.34
N ALA A 249 -8.94 -5.10 1.27
CA ALA A 249 -7.97 -5.96 0.62
C ALA A 249 -6.61 -5.83 1.31
N THR A 250 -6.01 -6.97 1.60
CA THR A 250 -4.68 -7.06 2.21
C THR A 250 -3.84 -8.16 1.57
N PRO A 251 -2.50 -8.15 1.75
CA PRO A 251 -1.64 -9.25 1.32
C PRO A 251 -2.08 -10.62 1.87
N ALA A 252 -2.48 -10.69 3.14
CA ALA A 252 -3.01 -11.92 3.74
C ALA A 252 -4.29 -12.41 3.04
N MET A 253 -5.23 -11.51 2.70
CA MET A 253 -6.44 -11.87 1.95
C MET A 253 -6.13 -12.39 0.55
N ALA A 254 -5.13 -11.82 -0.12
CA ALA A 254 -4.67 -12.30 -1.43
C ALA A 254 -4.06 -13.71 -1.34
N LEU A 255 -3.25 -13.98 -0.30
CA LEU A 255 -2.71 -15.32 -0.05
C LEU A 255 -3.81 -16.33 0.31
N ALA A 256 -4.82 -15.92 1.06
CA ALA A 256 -5.97 -16.77 1.36
C ALA A 256 -6.74 -17.14 0.08
N ALA A 257 -6.98 -16.17 -0.82
CA ALA A 257 -7.61 -16.42 -2.12
C ALA A 257 -6.76 -17.37 -3.00
N ALA A 258 -5.44 -17.19 -3.02
CA ALA A 258 -4.52 -18.12 -3.68
C ALA A 258 -4.60 -19.53 -3.08
N GLY A 259 -4.67 -19.63 -1.76
CA GLY A 259 -4.81 -20.90 -1.06
C GLY A 259 -6.11 -21.63 -1.40
N LEU A 260 -7.22 -20.90 -1.54
CA LEU A 260 -8.50 -21.47 -1.99
C LEU A 260 -8.40 -21.98 -3.43
N ALA A 261 -7.82 -21.21 -4.35
CA ALA A 261 -7.61 -21.64 -5.73
C ALA A 261 -6.69 -22.88 -5.81
N ALA A 262 -5.62 -22.92 -5.01
CA ALA A 262 -4.73 -24.08 -4.96
C ALA A 262 -5.47 -25.37 -4.55
N ARG A 263 -6.38 -25.29 -3.58
CA ARG A 263 -7.20 -26.43 -3.15
C ARG A 263 -8.13 -26.92 -4.27
N GLN A 264 -8.63 -26.03 -5.11
CA GLN A 264 -9.46 -26.40 -6.28
C GLN A 264 -8.68 -27.22 -7.30
N HIS A 265 -7.36 -27.02 -7.38
CA HIS A 265 -6.44 -27.81 -8.20
C HIS A 265 -5.88 -29.07 -7.48
N GLY A 266 -6.39 -29.41 -6.30
CA GLY A 266 -5.91 -30.55 -5.51
C GLY A 266 -4.53 -30.36 -4.88
N LEU A 267 -4.03 -29.12 -4.79
CA LEU A 267 -2.78 -28.78 -4.13
C LEU A 267 -3.03 -28.37 -2.68
N THR A 268 -2.17 -28.82 -1.77
CA THR A 268 -2.21 -28.38 -0.36
C THR A 268 -1.45 -27.06 -0.21
N PRO A 269 -2.09 -25.92 0.09
CA PRO A 269 -1.38 -24.66 0.26
C PRO A 269 -0.68 -24.60 1.62
N LEU A 270 0.57 -24.13 1.62
CA LEU A 270 1.28 -23.66 2.80
C LEU A 270 1.55 -22.16 2.66
N ILE A 271 0.87 -21.36 3.48
CA ILE A 271 1.10 -19.92 3.55
C ILE A 271 2.25 -19.66 4.52
N LEU A 272 3.37 -19.17 3.99
CA LEU A 272 4.60 -18.90 4.74
C LEU A 272 4.57 -17.55 5.49
N GLY A 273 3.65 -16.67 5.11
CA GLY A 273 3.49 -15.33 5.68
C GLY A 273 3.24 -14.30 4.59
N ASP A 274 2.73 -13.13 5.01
CA ASP A 274 2.34 -12.00 4.18
C ASP A 274 3.23 -10.76 4.39
N ALA A 275 4.15 -10.84 5.35
CA ALA A 275 5.06 -9.77 5.76
C ALA A 275 6.54 -10.17 5.59
N ILE A 276 6.87 -10.96 4.56
CA ILE A 276 8.27 -11.37 4.33
C ILE A 276 9.06 -10.17 3.78
N GLU A 277 10.08 -9.79 4.52
CA GLU A 277 11.02 -8.71 4.19
C GLU A 277 12.45 -9.25 4.12
N GLY A 278 13.34 -8.52 3.46
CA GLY A 278 14.75 -8.89 3.29
C GLY A 278 15.26 -8.69 1.88
N GLU A 279 16.54 -8.97 1.68
CA GLU A 279 17.18 -8.88 0.37
C GLU A 279 16.65 -9.97 -0.56
N SER A 280 16.15 -9.57 -1.74
CA SER A 280 15.32 -10.43 -2.61
C SER A 280 16.03 -11.73 -3.00
N ARG A 281 17.34 -11.65 -3.28
CA ARG A 281 18.13 -12.84 -3.64
C ARG A 281 18.27 -13.82 -2.49
N GLU A 282 18.39 -13.34 -1.25
CA GLU A 282 18.61 -14.17 -0.06
C GLU A 282 17.32 -14.87 0.34
N VAL A 283 16.19 -14.16 0.34
CA VAL A 283 14.87 -14.74 0.61
C VAL A 283 14.57 -15.86 -0.40
N ALA A 284 14.92 -15.67 -1.68
CA ALA A 284 14.75 -16.69 -2.71
C ALA A 284 15.57 -17.96 -2.44
N VAL A 285 16.81 -17.84 -1.95
CA VAL A 285 17.65 -18.99 -1.57
C VAL A 285 17.01 -19.78 -0.42
N VAL A 286 16.50 -19.08 0.60
CA VAL A 286 15.80 -19.70 1.73
C VAL A 286 14.55 -20.45 1.25
N MET A 287 13.73 -19.81 0.41
CA MET A 287 12.52 -20.46 -0.13
C MET A 287 12.85 -21.65 -1.06
N ALA A 288 13.94 -21.59 -1.82
CA ALA A 288 14.42 -22.74 -2.59
C ALA A 288 14.77 -23.91 -1.68
N GLY A 289 15.41 -23.65 -0.53
CA GLY A 289 15.69 -24.66 0.50
C GLY A 289 14.43 -25.32 1.05
N MET A 290 13.39 -24.52 1.35
CA MET A 290 12.09 -25.03 1.79
C MET A 290 11.41 -25.90 0.74
N ALA A 291 11.41 -25.46 -0.53
CA ALA A 291 10.85 -26.25 -1.63
C ALA A 291 11.58 -27.59 -1.83
N LYS A 292 12.91 -27.59 -1.75
CA LYS A 292 13.74 -28.81 -1.79
C LYS A 292 13.42 -29.75 -0.63
N SER A 293 13.35 -29.20 0.59
CA SER A 293 13.02 -29.97 1.80
C SER A 293 11.64 -30.61 1.71
N ALA A 294 10.64 -29.86 1.25
CA ALA A 294 9.30 -30.36 1.09
C ALA A 294 9.28 -31.50 0.06
N LYS A 295 10.06 -31.38 -1.03
CA LYS A 295 10.10 -32.37 -2.11
C LYS A 295 10.80 -33.66 -1.66
N GLN A 296 11.90 -33.52 -0.93
CA GLN A 296 12.75 -34.64 -0.56
C GLN A 296 12.25 -35.36 0.70
N TYR A 297 11.76 -34.60 1.68
CA TYR A 297 11.46 -35.11 3.03
C TYR A 297 10.01 -34.88 3.47
N GLY A 298 9.20 -34.15 2.70
CA GLY A 298 7.82 -33.81 3.10
C GLY A 298 7.73 -32.76 4.20
N HIS A 299 8.80 -31.98 4.43
CA HIS A 299 8.87 -30.94 5.46
C HIS A 299 9.05 -29.54 4.86
N PRO A 300 8.33 -28.52 5.33
CA PRO A 300 7.29 -28.56 6.37
C PRO A 300 5.93 -29.11 5.88
N ILE A 301 5.80 -29.40 4.58
CA ILE A 301 4.57 -29.90 3.98
C ILE A 301 4.88 -31.01 2.97
N SER A 302 4.03 -32.03 2.94
CA SER A 302 4.10 -33.13 1.97
C SER A 302 3.32 -32.78 0.69
N GLY A 303 3.86 -33.20 -0.45
CA GLY A 303 3.22 -33.00 -1.75
C GLY A 303 1.96 -33.86 -1.96
N PRO A 304 1.06 -33.46 -2.89
CA PRO A 304 1.17 -32.29 -3.75
C PRO A 304 0.83 -30.98 -3.01
N ALA A 305 1.72 -29.99 -3.08
CA ALA A 305 1.61 -28.77 -2.28
C ALA A 305 2.02 -27.51 -3.06
N VAL A 306 1.58 -26.35 -2.55
CA VAL A 306 2.05 -25.05 -3.04
C VAL A 306 2.52 -24.19 -1.88
N LEU A 307 3.71 -23.61 -1.99
CA LEU A 307 4.21 -22.62 -1.05
C LEU A 307 3.75 -21.24 -1.51
N LEU A 308 3.08 -20.52 -0.62
CA LEU A 308 2.53 -19.19 -0.86
C LEU A 308 3.21 -18.20 0.08
N SER A 309 3.68 -17.10 -0.47
CA SER A 309 4.31 -16.04 0.31
C SER A 309 3.97 -14.65 -0.23
N GLY A 310 3.78 -13.72 0.69
CA GLY A 310 3.62 -12.28 0.45
C GLY A 310 4.60 -11.47 1.29
N GLY A 311 4.78 -10.22 0.90
CA GLY A 311 5.72 -9.30 1.56
C GLY A 311 6.31 -8.28 0.60
N GLU A 312 7.38 -7.62 1.04
CA GLU A 312 8.05 -6.53 0.33
C GLU A 312 9.57 -6.67 0.48
N THR A 313 10.19 -7.49 -0.37
CA THR A 313 11.65 -7.61 -0.40
C THR A 313 12.31 -6.38 -1.03
N THR A 314 13.59 -6.16 -0.73
CA THR A 314 14.38 -5.05 -1.26
C THR A 314 15.46 -5.54 -2.21
N VAL A 315 16.06 -4.60 -2.95
CA VAL A 315 17.24 -4.83 -3.78
C VAL A 315 18.27 -3.77 -3.44
N THR A 316 19.43 -4.21 -2.96
CA THR A 316 20.56 -3.32 -2.74
C THR A 316 21.30 -3.07 -4.07
N VAL A 317 21.16 -1.85 -4.59
CA VAL A 317 21.78 -1.44 -5.87
C VAL A 317 23.13 -0.78 -5.58
N ASN A 318 24.22 -1.56 -5.69
CA ASN A 318 25.58 -1.09 -5.39
C ASN A 318 26.36 -0.56 -6.61
N ASN A 319 25.81 -0.70 -7.82
CA ASN A 319 26.51 -0.28 -9.05
C ASN A 319 26.17 1.16 -9.43
N THR A 320 27.19 1.93 -9.78
CA THR A 320 27.05 3.28 -10.36
C THR A 320 26.33 3.27 -11.71
N GLN A 321 26.35 2.13 -12.42
CA GLN A 321 25.52 1.83 -13.58
C GLN A 321 24.62 0.61 -13.29
N PRO A 322 23.39 0.83 -12.81
CA PRO A 322 22.48 -0.28 -12.52
C PRO A 322 21.93 -0.91 -13.81
N GLY A 323 21.79 -2.24 -13.79
CA GLY A 323 21.05 -2.98 -14.82
C GLY A 323 19.54 -2.75 -14.74
N LYS A 324 18.78 -3.40 -15.63
CA LYS A 324 17.30 -3.37 -15.61
C LYS A 324 16.76 -4.58 -14.86
N GLY A 325 15.90 -4.34 -13.87
CA GLY A 325 15.29 -5.40 -13.07
C GLY A 325 14.46 -4.85 -11.93
N GLY A 326 14.18 -5.69 -10.95
CA GLY A 326 13.49 -5.32 -9.71
C GLY A 326 13.38 -6.52 -8.78
N ARG A 327 12.98 -6.26 -7.54
CA ARG A 327 12.91 -7.27 -6.46
C ARG A 327 12.33 -8.63 -6.87
N ASN A 328 11.21 -8.67 -7.57
CA ASN A 328 10.57 -9.93 -7.95
C ASN A 328 11.34 -10.65 -9.06
N THR A 329 11.93 -9.91 -9.99
CA THR A 329 12.75 -10.49 -11.06
C THR A 329 14.04 -11.07 -10.48
N GLU A 330 14.67 -10.35 -9.55
CA GLU A 330 15.85 -10.84 -8.83
C GLU A 330 15.53 -12.05 -7.95
N PHE A 331 14.40 -12.01 -7.25
CA PHE A 331 13.88 -13.14 -6.49
C PHE A 331 13.71 -14.37 -7.41
N LEU A 332 12.99 -14.23 -8.53
CA LEU A 332 12.72 -15.34 -9.45
C LEU A 332 14.01 -15.89 -10.07
N LEU A 333 14.96 -15.02 -10.42
CA LEU A 333 16.26 -15.43 -10.94
C LEU A 333 17.08 -16.19 -9.88
N SER A 334 17.18 -15.63 -8.66
CA SER A 334 17.88 -16.28 -7.56
C SER A 334 17.25 -17.63 -7.20
N LEU A 335 15.91 -17.70 -7.20
CA LEU A 335 15.16 -18.94 -6.97
C LEU A 335 15.49 -19.98 -8.05
N ALA A 336 15.47 -19.59 -9.33
CA ALA A 336 15.79 -20.48 -10.44
C ALA A 336 17.22 -21.02 -10.34
N CYS A 337 18.19 -20.14 -10.04
CA CYS A 337 19.58 -20.51 -9.80
C CYS A 337 19.72 -21.48 -8.61
N ALA A 338 19.07 -21.18 -7.48
CA ALA A 338 19.12 -22.00 -6.28
C ALA A 338 18.45 -23.36 -6.46
N LEU A 339 17.39 -23.45 -7.27
CA LEU A 339 16.76 -24.71 -7.65
C LEU A 339 17.59 -25.51 -8.67
N GLN A 340 18.59 -24.89 -9.32
CA GLN A 340 19.54 -25.49 -10.28
C GLN A 340 18.86 -26.30 -11.40
N GLY A 341 17.64 -25.90 -11.78
CA GLY A 341 16.87 -26.64 -12.75
C GLY A 341 16.71 -28.11 -12.38
N ASN A 342 16.48 -28.44 -11.10
CA ASN A 342 16.09 -29.77 -10.58
C ASN A 342 14.78 -30.29 -11.22
N THR A 343 14.85 -30.46 -12.54
CA THR A 343 14.07 -31.30 -13.43
C THR A 343 14.65 -32.70 -13.28
N VAL A 344 14.51 -33.26 -12.08
CA VAL A 344 14.91 -34.64 -11.83
C VAL A 344 13.78 -35.51 -12.36
N SER A 345 14.08 -36.25 -13.43
CA SER A 345 13.24 -37.27 -14.06
C SER A 345 12.62 -38.22 -13.02
N GLY A 346 11.29 -38.27 -12.99
CA GLY A 346 10.49 -39.13 -12.12
C GLY A 346 9.02 -38.67 -12.11
N PRO A 347 8.06 -39.52 -11.70
CA PRO A 347 6.66 -39.12 -11.59
C PRO A 347 6.53 -37.96 -10.59
N TRP A 348 6.24 -36.78 -11.12
CA TRP A 348 6.08 -35.51 -10.40
C TRP A 348 5.13 -35.65 -9.20
N ARG A 349 5.66 -35.47 -7.97
CA ARG A 349 4.92 -35.38 -6.69
C ARG A 349 4.94 -33.93 -6.13
N GLU A 350 4.71 -32.95 -7.01
CA GLU A 350 5.18 -31.55 -6.92
C GLU A 350 4.90 -30.74 -5.65
N ILE A 351 5.92 -29.92 -5.30
CA ILE A 351 5.77 -28.63 -4.62
C ILE A 351 5.97 -27.54 -5.66
N ALA A 352 5.00 -26.64 -5.76
CA ALA A 352 5.10 -25.44 -6.56
C ALA A 352 5.21 -24.20 -5.66
N MET A 353 5.78 -23.11 -6.18
CA MET A 353 5.88 -21.84 -5.45
C MET A 353 5.11 -20.77 -6.22
N VAL A 354 4.14 -20.12 -5.57
CA VAL A 354 3.50 -18.91 -6.12
C VAL A 354 3.92 -17.73 -5.27
N LEU A 355 4.60 -16.80 -5.91
CA LEU A 355 5.05 -15.57 -5.29
C LEU A 355 4.03 -14.46 -5.55
N MET A 356 3.45 -13.92 -4.49
CA MET A 356 2.51 -12.80 -4.56
C MET A 356 3.24 -11.49 -4.28
N HIS A 357 3.96 -10.98 -5.27
CA HIS A 357 4.55 -9.64 -5.17
C HIS A 357 4.15 -8.75 -6.36
N ARG A 358 3.94 -7.47 -6.08
CA ARG A 358 3.51 -6.48 -7.08
C ARG A 358 4.49 -6.36 -8.24
N ARG A 359 3.99 -6.37 -9.49
CA ARG A 359 4.72 -5.77 -10.62
C ARG A 359 4.83 -4.26 -10.39
N CYS A 360 6.03 -3.70 -10.20
CA CYS A 360 6.22 -2.26 -10.43
C CYS A 360 6.19 -2.01 -11.95
N ARG A 361 5.01 -1.72 -12.51
CA ARG A 361 4.94 -1.04 -13.81
C ARG A 361 5.16 0.45 -13.54
N ARG A 362 6.35 0.95 -13.88
CA ARG A 362 6.88 2.32 -13.69
C ARG A 362 7.12 2.72 -12.23
N CYS A 363 8.38 2.59 -11.82
CA CYS A 363 8.95 3.26 -10.67
C CYS A 363 9.76 4.46 -11.23
N ASP A 364 9.22 5.68 -11.14
CA ASP A 364 10.01 6.90 -11.35
C ASP A 364 10.77 7.18 -10.04
N CYS A 365 12.01 6.70 -9.98
CA CYS A 365 12.91 6.89 -8.85
C CYS A 365 13.51 8.32 -8.86
N LEU A 366 13.79 8.82 -7.65
CA LEU A 366 14.47 10.09 -7.35
C LEU A 366 15.76 10.30 -8.16
N PRO A 367 16.14 11.55 -8.51
CA PRO A 367 17.49 11.87 -8.98
C PRO A 367 18.47 11.55 -7.84
N GLY A 368 19.31 10.53 -8.04
CA GLY A 368 20.13 9.88 -7.01
C GLY A 368 19.96 8.35 -7.00
N TYR A 369 18.83 7.86 -7.52
CA TYR A 369 18.59 6.46 -7.88
C TYR A 369 18.37 6.40 -9.39
N ALA A 370 19.46 6.27 -10.14
CA ALA A 370 19.41 6.27 -11.60
C ALA A 370 18.67 5.03 -12.11
N CYS A 371 17.51 5.20 -12.74
CA CYS A 371 16.96 4.22 -13.68
C CYS A 371 17.36 4.66 -15.08
N ALA A 372 18.35 4.01 -15.67
CA ALA A 372 18.81 4.32 -17.02
C ALA A 372 17.71 4.01 -18.05
N ARG A 373 17.17 5.05 -18.69
CA ARG A 373 16.53 4.94 -20.02
C ARG A 373 17.52 5.47 -21.05
N GLN A 374 17.80 4.68 -22.08
CA GLN A 374 18.27 5.20 -23.34
C GLN A 374 17.43 4.63 -24.49
N ALA A 375 16.82 5.58 -25.19
CA ALA A 375 16.32 5.63 -26.55
C ALA A 375 16.38 4.37 -27.42
N GLU A 376 15.20 3.91 -27.85
CA GLU A 376 15.02 3.43 -29.22
C GLU A 376 14.85 4.65 -30.13
N ARG A 377 15.89 4.91 -30.94
CA ARG A 377 15.79 5.56 -32.24
C ARG A 377 16.64 4.74 -33.19
N SER A 378 15.99 3.86 -33.94
CA SER A 378 16.31 3.40 -35.31
C SER A 378 15.16 2.50 -35.74
#